data_AF-A0A183ER84-F1
#
_entry.id   AF-A0A183ER84-F1
#
_cell.length_a   1.000
_cell.length_b   1.000
_cell.length_c   1.000
_cell.angle_alpha   90.00
_cell.angle_beta   90.00
_cell.angle_gamma   90.00
#
_symmetry.space_group_name_H-M   'P 1'
#
loop_
_entity.id
_entity.type
_entity.pdbx_description
1 polymer ?
#
loop_
_entity_poly.entity_id
_entity_poly.type
_entity_poly.pdbx_seq_one_letter_code
_entity_poly.pdbx_strand_id
1 'polypeptide(L)'
;MPNRNPKEDQKTLKIFSSIQVFTACFAGFAHGANDVSNAIAPLTSLIIIYKTVDVRQHGETPIYVLMFGVLAICVGLVTLGYKVIRTVGTKMSHINPASGFTIEFGAAVTAL
;
A
#
# COMPACT_ATOMS: atom_id res chain seq x y z
N MET A 1 -0.68 -39.45 18.48
CA MET A 1 -0.73 -38.29 17.56
C MET A 1 0.70 -37.86 17.30
N PRO A 2 1.22 -37.87 16.06
CA PRO A 2 2.60 -37.49 15.80
C PRO A 2 2.78 -36.00 16.11
N ASN A 3 3.76 -35.71 16.99
CA ASN A 3 4.14 -34.40 17.47
C ASN A 3 4.68 -33.54 16.31
N ARG A 4 3.84 -32.67 15.74
CA ARG A 4 4.20 -31.73 14.68
C ARG A 4 4.85 -30.48 15.28
N ASN A 5 6.09 -30.61 15.74
CA ASN A 5 6.97 -29.45 15.91
C ASN A 5 7.99 -29.45 14.76
N PRO A 6 7.64 -28.93 13.57
CA PRO A 6 8.67 -28.56 12.62
C PRO A 6 9.51 -27.49 13.30
N LYS A 7 10.79 -27.79 13.56
CA LYS A 7 11.75 -26.76 13.94
C LYS A 7 11.85 -25.83 12.74
N GLU A 8 11.05 -24.76 12.71
CA GLU A 8 11.17 -23.73 11.68
C GLU A 8 12.60 -23.18 11.78
N ASP A 9 13.40 -23.47 10.76
CA ASP A 9 14.80 -23.08 10.73
C ASP A 9 14.87 -21.55 10.75
N GLN A 10 15.47 -20.99 11.80
CA GLN A 10 15.52 -19.56 12.05
C GLN A 10 16.15 -18.77 10.89
N LYS A 11 17.03 -19.41 10.11
CA LYS A 11 17.64 -18.79 8.92
C LYS A 11 16.60 -18.62 7.81
N THR A 12 15.78 -19.65 7.59
CA THR A 12 14.67 -19.59 6.63
C THR A 12 13.71 -18.46 6.98
N LEU A 13 13.28 -18.35 8.24
CA LEU A 13 12.39 -17.28 8.69
C LEU A 13 12.98 -15.87 8.52
N LYS A 14 14.29 -15.70 8.75
CA LYS A 14 14.98 -14.41 8.52
C LYS A 14 15.00 -14.01 7.05
N ILE A 15 15.25 -14.97 6.16
CA ILE A 15 15.28 -14.72 4.71
C ILE A 15 13.89 -14.33 4.22
N PHE A 16 12.87 -15.11 4.57
CA PHE A 16 11.49 -14.79 4.20
C PHE A 16 11.01 -13.48 4.80
N SER A 17 11.36 -13.17 6.05
CA SER A 17 11.03 -11.88 6.67
C SER A 17 11.67 -10.70 5.94
N SER A 18 12.93 -10.82 5.51
CA SER A 18 13.60 -9.76 4.75
C SER A 18 12.95 -9.54 3.38
N ILE A 19 12.60 -10.63 2.69
CA ILE A 19 11.93 -10.56 1.39
C ILE A 19 10.52 -9.97 1.55
N GLN A 20 9.77 -10.41 2.56
CA GLN A 20 8.43 -9.91 2.85
C GLN A 20 8.42 -8.40 3.12
N VAL A 21 9.42 -7.87 3.85
CA VAL A 21 9.51 -6.42 4.06
C VAL A 21 9.71 -5.69 2.73
N PHE A 22 10.56 -6.21 1.85
CA PHE A 22 10.80 -5.58 0.55
C PHE A 22 9.56 -5.62 -0.36
N THR A 23 8.90 -6.78 -0.45
CA THR A 23 7.65 -6.93 -1.21
C THR A 23 6.56 -6.01 -0.65
N ALA A 24 6.43 -5.91 0.68
CA ALA A 24 5.40 -5.09 1.31
C ALA A 24 5.63 -3.60 1.05
N CYS A 25 6.90 -3.17 1.01
CA CYS A 25 7.25 -1.83 0.57
C CYS A 25 6.87 -1.57 -0.88
N PHE A 26 7.16 -2.51 -1.79
CA PHE A 26 6.81 -2.37 -3.21
C PHE A 26 5.29 -2.38 -3.44
N ALA A 27 4.57 -3.28 -2.78
CA ALA A 27 3.12 -3.35 -2.81
C ALA A 27 2.49 -2.06 -2.25
N GLY A 28 3.00 -1.56 -1.13
CA GLY A 28 2.58 -0.28 -0.54
C GLY A 28 2.85 0.91 -1.46
N PHE A 29 3.98 0.92 -2.17
CA PHE A 29 4.30 1.96 -3.15
C PHE A 29 3.34 1.93 -4.35
N ALA A 30 3.15 0.75 -4.96
CA ALA A 30 2.26 0.59 -6.11
C ALA A 30 0.81 0.93 -5.75
N HIS A 31 0.33 0.48 -4.59
CA HIS A 31 -1.02 0.81 -4.13
C HIS A 31 -1.14 2.31 -3.80
N GLY A 32 -0.15 2.89 -3.12
CA GLY A 32 -0.14 4.31 -2.79
C GLY A 32 -0.14 5.20 -4.04
N ALA A 33 0.58 4.83 -5.11
CA ALA A 33 0.56 5.56 -6.37
C ALA A 33 -0.83 5.56 -7.04
N ASN A 34 -1.55 4.44 -6.95
CA ASN A 34 -2.93 4.35 -7.42
C ASN A 34 -3.89 5.19 -6.56
N ASP A 35 -3.71 5.19 -5.25
CA ASP A 35 -4.51 6.01 -4.32
C ASP A 35 -4.30 7.51 -4.56
N VAL A 36 -3.05 7.93 -4.79
CA VAL A 36 -2.73 9.32 -5.18
C VAL A 36 -3.47 9.69 -6.46
N SER A 37 -3.44 8.82 -7.48
CA SER A 37 -4.11 9.07 -8.76
C SER A 37 -5.62 9.23 -8.60
N ASN A 38 -6.24 8.35 -7.80
CA ASN A 38 -7.68 8.41 -7.51
C ASN A 38 -8.07 9.66 -6.70
N ALA A 39 -7.23 10.11 -5.77
CA ALA A 39 -7.49 11.32 -4.98
C ALA A 39 -7.27 12.61 -5.78
N ILE A 40 -6.26 12.63 -6.67
CA ILE A 40 -5.86 13.83 -7.42
C ILE A 40 -6.66 14.01 -8.72
N ALA A 41 -7.19 12.93 -9.32
CA ALA A 41 -8.00 13.01 -10.54
C ALA A 41 -9.15 14.04 -10.45
N PRO A 42 -10.09 13.97 -9.49
CA PRO A 42 -11.19 14.93 -9.41
C PRO A 42 -10.71 16.36 -9.12
N LEU A 43 -9.66 16.51 -8.32
CA LEU A 43 -9.10 17.82 -7.98
C LEU A 43 -8.47 18.50 -9.20
N THR A 44 -7.76 17.70 -10.01
CA THR A 44 -7.17 18.15 -11.28
C THR A 44 -8.26 18.52 -12.27
N SER A 45 -9.30 17.69 -12.40
CA SER A 45 -10.46 17.99 -13.26
C SER A 45 -11.10 19.32 -12.89
N LEU A 46 -11.30 19.58 -11.59
CA LEU A 46 -11.88 20.84 -11.11
C LEU A 46 -11.01 22.05 -11.48
N ILE A 47 -9.69 21.96 -11.30
CA ILE A 47 -8.75 23.05 -11.62
C ILE A 47 -8.74 23.34 -13.12
N ILE A 48 -8.76 22.31 -13.96
CA ILE A 48 -8.78 22.46 -15.43
C ILE A 48 -10.08 23.13 -15.87
N ILE A 49 -11.23 22.67 -15.37
CA ILE A 49 -12.54 23.26 -15.67
C ILE A 49 -12.59 24.73 -15.23
N TYR A 50 -12.10 25.03 -14.03
CA TYR A 50 -12.10 26.41 -13.50
C TYR A 50 -11.23 27.36 -14.33
N LYS A 51 -10.09 26.91 -14.85
CA LYS A 51 -9.16 27.76 -15.62
C LYS A 51 -9.53 27.90 -17.09
N THR A 52 -9.99 26.83 -17.73
CA THR A 52 -10.15 26.78 -19.19
C THR A 52 -11.61 26.87 -19.62
N VAL A 53 -12.57 26.67 -18.70
CA VAL A 53 -14.02 26.57 -18.99
C VAL A 53 -14.33 25.48 -20.04
N ASP A 54 -13.38 24.56 -20.22
CA ASP A 54 -13.43 23.49 -21.20
C ASP A 54 -13.51 22.16 -20.47
N VAL A 55 -14.46 21.32 -20.89
CA VAL A 55 -14.75 20.02 -20.27
C VAL A 55 -13.85 18.93 -20.86
N ARG A 56 -13.15 19.20 -21.96
CA ARG A 56 -12.20 18.26 -22.56
C ARG A 56 -10.93 18.35 -21.73
N GLN A 57 -10.70 17.32 -20.92
CA GLN A 57 -9.53 17.18 -20.06
C GLN A 57 -8.22 16.94 -20.85
N HIS A 58 -7.90 17.83 -21.79
CA HIS A 58 -6.67 17.84 -22.59
C HIS A 58 -5.48 18.51 -21.85
N GLY A 59 -5.61 18.73 -20.54
CA GLY A 59 -4.55 19.32 -19.72
C GLY A 59 -3.79 18.25 -18.95
N GLU A 60 -2.46 18.27 -19.04
CA GLU A 60 -1.61 17.46 -18.17
C GLU A 60 -1.85 17.80 -16.69
N THR A 61 -1.86 16.76 -15.85
CA THR A 61 -1.97 16.90 -14.40
C THR A 61 -0.80 17.74 -13.87
N PRO A 62 -1.05 18.88 -13.20
CA PRO A 62 0.04 19.71 -12.73
C PRO A 62 0.84 19.03 -11.63
N ILE A 63 2.18 19.03 -11.77
CA ILE A 63 3.08 18.34 -10.83
C ILE A 63 2.94 18.82 -9.38
N TYR A 64 2.59 20.09 -9.15
CA TYR A 64 2.36 20.62 -7.80
C TYR A 64 1.15 20.00 -7.09
N VAL A 65 0.11 19.64 -7.85
CA VAL A 65 -1.09 18.97 -7.30
C VAL A 65 -0.75 17.53 -6.93
N LEU A 66 0.06 16.85 -7.76
CA LEU A 66 0.55 15.51 -7.47
C LEU A 66 1.39 15.48 -6.19
N MET A 67 2.32 16.43 -6.06
CA MET A 67 3.16 16.58 -4.85
C MET A 67 2.31 16.83 -3.60
N PHE A 68 1.26 17.64 -3.70
CA PHE A 68 0.31 17.86 -2.61
C PHE A 68 -0.41 16.56 -2.20
N GLY A 69 -0.87 15.76 -3.17
CA GLY A 69 -1.53 14.47 -2.91
C GLY A 69 -0.63 13.48 -2.18
N VAL A 70 0.63 13.36 -2.63
CA VAL A 70 1.63 12.49 -1.98
C VAL A 70 1.88 12.94 -0.54
N LEU A 71 2.10 14.25 -0.32
CA LEU A 71 2.31 14.78 1.03
C LEU A 71 1.11 14.55 1.95
N ALA A 72 -0.11 14.75 1.45
CA ALA A 72 -1.33 14.52 2.23
C ALA A 72 -1.48 13.06 2.65
N ILE A 73 -1.22 12.11 1.74
CA ILE A 73 -1.25 10.67 2.04
C ILE A 73 -0.14 10.31 3.04
N CYS A 74 1.09 10.80 2.85
CA CYS A 74 2.18 10.57 3.80
C CYS A 74 1.83 11.05 5.21
N VAL A 75 1.27 12.26 5.35
CA VAL A 75 0.84 12.81 6.65
C VAL A 75 -0.28 11.96 7.25
N GLY A 76 -1.26 11.53 6.45
CA GLY A 76 -2.34 10.63 6.90
C GLY A 76 -1.81 9.29 7.41
N LEU A 77 -0.84 8.70 6.71
CA LEU A 77 -0.22 7.42 7.10
C LEU A 77 0.61 7.57 8.39
N VAL A 78 1.38 8.64 8.56
CA VAL A 78 2.17 8.86 9.78
C VAL A 78 1.25 9.09 10.99
N THR A 79 0.17 9.85 10.82
CA THR A 79 -0.73 10.22 11.93
C THR A 79 -1.72 9.13 12.31
N LEU A 80 -2.26 8.37 11.35
CA LEU A 80 -3.32 7.38 11.58
C LEU A 80 -2.91 5.94 11.24
N GLY A 81 -1.85 5.74 10.47
CA GLY A 81 -1.43 4.42 9.99
C GLY A 81 -1.06 3.46 11.13
N TYR A 82 -0.46 3.95 12.22
CA TYR A 82 -0.13 3.10 13.37
C TYR A 82 -1.38 2.45 14.00
N LYS A 83 -2.53 3.13 13.96
CA LYS A 83 -3.80 2.63 14.49
C LYS A 83 -4.36 1.52 13.60
N VAL A 84 -4.21 1.66 12.28
CA VAL A 84 -4.60 0.65 11.29
C VAL A 84 -3.72 -0.59 11.43
N ILE A 85 -2.39 -0.41 11.41
CA ILE A 85 -1.42 -1.52 11.55
C ILE A 85 -1.66 -2.29 12.85
N ARG A 86 -1.86 -1.59 13.97
CA ARG A 86 -2.18 -2.24 15.25
C ARG A 86 -3.50 -3.02 15.20
N THR A 87 -4.52 -2.47 14.56
CA THR A 87 -5.84 -3.12 14.47
C THR A 87 -5.77 -4.38 13.61
N VAL A 88 -5.13 -4.32 12.45
CA VAL A 88 -4.94 -5.48 11.56
C VAL A 88 -4.06 -6.54 12.25
N GLY A 89 -2.93 -6.14 12.83
CA GLY A 89 -1.98 -7.08 13.45
C GLY A 89 -2.48 -7.76 14.73
N THR A 90 -3.43 -7.16 15.46
CA THR A 90 -3.94 -7.75 16.71
C THR A 90 -5.31 -8.42 16.59
N LYS A 91 -6.14 -8.03 15.61
CA LYS A 91 -7.53 -8.52 15.50
C LYS A 91 -7.77 -9.52 14.36
N MET A 92 -6.91 -9.62 13.36
CA MET A 92 -7.13 -10.50 12.21
C MET A 92 -6.50 -11.89 12.36
N SER A 93 -5.21 -12.02 12.68
CA SER A 93 -4.57 -13.33 12.90
C SER A 93 -3.16 -13.19 13.51
N HIS A 94 -2.66 -14.24 14.17
CA HIS A 94 -1.27 -14.31 14.64
C HIS A 94 -0.34 -14.62 13.45
N ILE A 95 0.30 -13.60 12.89
CA ILE A 95 1.07 -13.70 11.64
C ILE A 95 2.53 -14.09 11.95
N ASN A 96 2.97 -15.24 11.43
CA ASN A 96 4.38 -15.63 11.31
C ASN A 96 4.91 -15.21 9.92
N PRO A 97 6.22 -14.95 9.70
CA PRO A 97 6.75 -14.46 8.42
C PRO A 97 6.35 -15.31 7.20
N ALA A 98 6.31 -16.64 7.35
CA ALA A 98 5.86 -17.54 6.30
C ALA A 98 4.38 -17.30 5.90
N SER A 99 3.49 -17.12 6.88
CA SER A 99 2.08 -16.80 6.62
C SER A 99 1.89 -15.40 6.04
N GLY A 100 2.73 -14.44 6.44
CA GLY A 100 2.73 -13.09 5.88
C GLY A 100 3.07 -13.11 4.39
N PHE A 101 4.11 -13.84 4.00
CA PHE A 101 4.46 -14.05 2.60
C PHE A 101 3.33 -14.71 1.79
N THR A 102 2.66 -15.74 2.33
CA THR A 102 1.53 -16.39 1.63
C THR A 102 0.35 -15.45 1.42
N ILE A 103 0.00 -14.63 2.40
CA ILE A 103 -1.07 -13.61 2.27
C ILE A 103 -0.72 -12.63 1.16
N GLU A 104 0.52 -12.16 1.16
CA GLU A 104 1.01 -11.19 0.19
C GLU A 104 1.03 -11.75 -1.23
N PHE A 105 1.49 -12.99 -1.38
CA PHE A 105 1.47 -13.71 -2.66
C PHE A 105 0.04 -13.94 -3.16
N GLY A 106 -0.88 -14.37 -2.28
CA GLY A 106 -2.29 -14.55 -2.64
C GLY A 106 -2.97 -13.23 -3.02
N ALA A 107 -2.67 -12.15 -2.31
CA ALA A 107 -3.15 -10.82 -2.65
C ALA A 107 -2.61 -10.35 -4.01
N ALA A 108 -1.32 -10.57 -4.28
CA ALA A 108 -0.70 -10.23 -5.57
C ALA A 108 -1.32 -11.01 -6.74
N VAL A 109 -1.58 -12.31 -6.56
CA VAL A 109 -2.25 -13.15 -7.58
C VAL A 109 -3.69 -12.71 -7.83
N THR A 110 -4.40 -12.24 -6.80
CA THR A 110 -5.81 -11.81 -6.91
C THR A 110 -5.94 -10.40 -7.47
N ALA A 111 -4.98 -9.52 -7.17
CA ALA A 111 -5.00 -8.12 -7.59
C ALA A 111 -4.48 -7.90 -9.01
N LEU A 112 -3.79 -8.90 -9.58
CA LEU A 112 -3.43 -8.96 -11.01
C LEU A 112 -4.66 -9.26 -11.87
#